data_AF-A0AAE0FMA1-F1
#
_entry.id   AF-A0AAE0FMA1-F1
#
_cell.length_a   1.000
_cell.length_b   1.000
_cell.length_c   1.000
_cell.angle_alpha   90.00
_cell.angle_beta   90.00
_cell.angle_gamma   90.00
#
_symmetry.space_group_name_H-M   'P 1'
#
loop_
_entity.id
_entity.type
_entity.pdbx_description
1 polymer ?
#
loop_
_entity_poly.entity_id
_entity_poly.type
_entity_poly.pdbx_seq_one_letter_code
_entity_poly.pdbx_strand_id
1 'polypeptide(L)'
;VHNAGIFASGLLAGGTTYKYRKAPPEILAKIDNWGKLCAKYAVPLPAVALAFAAMPSVVGKVALGMKSPQEVKQNVKWLAVSSRVPPALWTEAKSMGLLADNVPVPPLK
;
A
#
# COMPACT_ATOMS: atom_id res chain seq x y z
N VAL A 1 -7.25 -5.59 16.54
CA VAL A 1 -7.30 -6.37 15.27
C VAL A 1 -5.89 -6.54 14.69
N HIS A 2 -5.60 -7.70 14.08
CA HIS A 2 -4.34 -7.97 13.36
C HIS A 2 -4.61 -7.96 11.86
N ASN A 3 -3.84 -7.19 11.08
CA ASN A 3 -3.96 -7.15 9.62
C ASN A 3 -2.81 -7.91 8.96
N ALA A 4 -3.09 -8.68 7.91
CA ALA A 4 -2.12 -9.51 7.20
C ALA A 4 -2.43 -9.56 5.70
N GLY A 5 -1.47 -10.01 4.87
CA GLY A 5 -1.66 -10.09 3.42
C GLY A 5 -1.59 -8.74 2.70
N ILE A 6 -0.95 -7.75 3.31
CA ILE A 6 -0.92 -6.35 2.87
C ILE A 6 -0.43 -6.17 1.44
N PHE A 7 0.50 -7.02 0.98
CA PHE A 7 1.06 -6.94 -0.36
C PHE A 7 0.30 -7.75 -1.41
N ALA A 8 -0.89 -8.25 -1.10
CA ALA A 8 -1.79 -8.96 -2.03
C ALA A 8 -1.10 -10.11 -2.80
N SER A 9 -0.52 -11.07 -2.07
CA SER A 9 0.34 -12.14 -2.62
C SER A 9 1.62 -11.63 -3.29
N GLY A 10 2.18 -10.52 -2.80
CA GLY A 10 3.46 -9.95 -3.26
C GLY A 10 3.33 -8.99 -4.44
N LEU A 11 2.14 -8.86 -5.03
CA LEU A 11 1.88 -8.00 -6.17
C LEU A 11 2.25 -6.54 -5.93
N LEU A 12 1.89 -5.98 -4.77
CA LEU A 12 2.22 -4.58 -4.45
C LEU A 12 3.70 -4.36 -4.18
N ALA A 13 4.46 -5.44 -3.97
CA ALA A 13 5.90 -5.47 -3.69
C ALA A 13 6.73 -5.92 -4.90
N GLY A 14 6.18 -5.86 -6.12
CA GLY A 14 6.87 -6.20 -7.36
C GLY A 14 6.70 -7.66 -7.83
N GLY A 15 5.88 -8.45 -7.14
CA GLY A 15 5.47 -9.77 -7.61
C GLY A 15 4.43 -9.72 -8.73
N THR A 16 4.03 -10.88 -9.24
CA THR A 16 3.08 -11.00 -10.39
C THR A 16 1.76 -11.67 -10.02
N THR A 17 1.58 -12.05 -8.76
CA THR A 17 0.43 -12.84 -8.31
C THR A 17 -0.55 -12.04 -7.47
N TYR A 18 -1.84 -12.10 -7.78
CA TYR A 18 -2.95 -11.58 -6.99
C TYR A 18 -3.79 -12.76 -6.46
N LYS A 19 -4.09 -12.79 -5.15
CA LYS A 19 -4.84 -13.89 -4.52
C LYS A 19 -4.31 -15.27 -4.93
N TYR A 20 -2.98 -15.41 -4.92
CA TYR A 20 -2.23 -16.64 -5.26
C TYR A 20 -2.40 -17.14 -6.71
N ARG A 21 -2.91 -16.30 -7.61
CA ARG A 21 -3.01 -16.58 -9.06
C ARG A 21 -2.34 -15.45 -9.85
N LYS A 22 -2.12 -15.62 -11.15
CA LYS A 22 -1.64 -14.53 -12.01
C LYS A 22 -2.57 -13.33 -11.88
N ALA A 23 -2.01 -12.13 -11.69
CA ALA A 23 -2.82 -10.92 -11.59
C ALA A 23 -3.56 -10.66 -12.91
N PRO A 24 -4.89 -10.44 -12.86
CA PRO A 24 -5.66 -10.17 -14.07
C PRO A 24 -5.42 -8.72 -14.56
N PRO A 25 -5.64 -8.43 -15.86
CA PRO A 25 -5.26 -7.14 -16.47
C PRO A 25 -5.85 -5.90 -15.77
N GLU A 26 -7.09 -5.98 -15.30
CA GLU A 26 -7.76 -4.89 -14.58
C GLU A 26 -7.09 -4.54 -13.25
N ILE A 27 -6.53 -5.55 -12.56
CA ILE A 27 -5.79 -5.34 -11.32
C ILE A 27 -4.41 -4.73 -11.63
N LEU A 28 -3.75 -5.19 -12.70
CA LEU A 28 -2.48 -4.61 -13.15
C LEU A 28 -2.64 -3.13 -13.54
N ALA A 29 -3.70 -2.79 -14.27
CA ALA A 29 -4.03 -1.40 -14.61
C ALA A 29 -4.26 -0.55 -13.35
N LYS A 30 -4.96 -1.09 -12.35
CA LYS A 30 -5.16 -0.40 -11.06
C LYS A 30 -3.83 -0.14 -10.34
N ILE A 31 -2.91 -1.11 -10.37
CA ILE A 31 -1.58 -0.97 -9.76
C ILE A 31 -0.73 0.05 -10.50
N ASP A 32 -0.80 0.08 -11.82
CA ASP A 32 -0.09 1.08 -12.63
C ASP A 32 -0.55 2.51 -12.26
N ASN A 33 -1.86 2.72 -12.11
CA ASN A 33 -2.40 4.01 -11.66
C ASN A 33 -1.94 4.38 -10.24
N TRP A 34 -1.93 3.40 -9.31
CA TRP A 34 -1.36 3.61 -7.98
C TRP A 34 0.14 3.90 -8.05
N GLY A 35 0.89 3.24 -8.93
CA GLY A 35 2.32 3.46 -9.14
C GLY A 35 2.63 4.88 -9.62
N LYS A 36 1.87 5.37 -10.61
CA LYS A 36 1.96 6.75 -11.11
C LYS A 36 1.68 7.77 -10.01
N LEU A 37 0.62 7.55 -9.23
CA LEU A 37 0.29 8.41 -8.10
C LEU A 37 1.40 8.40 -7.03
N CYS A 38 1.87 7.22 -6.65
CA CYS A 38 2.95 7.06 -5.68
C CYS A 38 4.25 7.75 -6.14
N ALA A 39 4.58 7.65 -7.43
CA ALA A 39 5.73 8.33 -8.03
C ALA A 39 5.62 9.87 -7.95
N LYS A 40 4.42 10.43 -8.19
CA LYS A 40 4.16 11.88 -8.04
C LYS A 40 4.50 12.39 -6.64
N TYR A 41 4.27 11.57 -5.61
CA TYR A 41 4.54 11.90 -4.20
C TYR A 41 5.88 11.37 -3.69
N ALA A 42 6.73 10.81 -4.56
CA ALA A 42 8.02 10.22 -4.20
C ALA A 42 7.94 9.18 -3.07
N VAL A 43 6.85 8.42 -2.99
CA VAL A 43 6.66 7.33 -2.02
C VAL A 43 6.55 5.99 -2.74
N PRO A 44 7.10 4.89 -2.19
CA PRO A 44 6.95 3.58 -2.80
C PRO A 44 5.56 3.00 -2.49
N LEU A 45 4.94 2.33 -3.48
CA LEU A 45 3.63 1.70 -3.33
C LEU A 45 3.51 0.75 -2.12
N PRO A 46 4.51 -0.11 -1.80
CA PRO A 46 4.50 -0.89 -0.56
C PRO A 46 4.34 -0.06 0.71
N ALA A 47 4.98 1.11 0.80
CA ALA A 47 4.87 1.98 1.98
C ALA A 47 3.47 2.59 2.09
N VAL A 48 2.85 2.95 0.96
CA VAL A 48 1.45 3.41 0.92
C VAL A 48 0.50 2.29 1.38
N ALA A 49 0.71 1.05 0.92
CA ALA A 49 -0.08 -0.10 1.38
C ALA A 49 0.05 -0.33 2.90
N LEU A 50 1.26 -0.21 3.45
CA LEU A 50 1.51 -0.28 4.90
C LEU A 50 0.80 0.83 5.67
N ALA A 51 0.92 2.08 5.19
CA ALA A 51 0.27 3.22 5.80
C ALA A 51 -1.25 3.04 5.84
N PHE A 52 -1.84 2.59 4.72
CA PHE A 52 -3.26 2.28 4.64
C PHE A 52 -3.67 1.17 5.61
N ALA A 53 -2.90 0.07 5.67
CA ALA A 53 -3.20 -1.07 6.52
C ALA A 53 -3.16 -0.75 8.02
N ALA A 54 -2.33 0.22 8.42
CA ALA A 54 -2.17 0.68 9.80
C ALA A 54 -3.07 1.87 10.17
N MET A 55 -3.75 2.48 9.19
CA MET A 55 -4.52 3.71 9.37
C MET A 55 -5.73 3.57 10.32
N PRO A 56 -6.53 2.49 10.30
CA PRO A 56 -7.66 2.37 11.21
C PRO A 56 -7.20 2.15 12.65
N SER A 57 -7.71 2.93 13.61
CA SER A 57 -7.32 2.85 15.03
C SER A 57 -7.57 1.50 15.69
N VAL A 58 -8.47 0.69 15.14
CA VAL A 58 -8.76 -0.69 15.61
C VAL A 58 -7.63 -1.69 15.29
N VAL A 59 -6.74 -1.34 14.34
CA VAL A 59 -5.60 -2.16 13.96
C VAL A 59 -4.46 -1.91 14.94
N GLY A 60 -4.16 -2.91 15.79
CA GLY A 60 -3.07 -2.82 16.75
C GLY A 60 -1.73 -3.30 16.19
N LYS A 61 -1.75 -4.14 15.14
CA LYS A 61 -0.55 -4.72 14.52
C LYS A 61 -0.80 -5.06 13.04
N VAL A 62 0.26 -4.92 12.25
CA VAL A 62 0.32 -5.32 10.84
C VAL A 62 1.41 -6.36 10.66
N ALA A 63 1.07 -7.56 10.19
CA ALA A 63 2.00 -8.66 9.97
C ALA A 63 2.52 -8.65 8.53
N LEU A 64 3.86 -8.65 8.39
CA LEU A 64 4.54 -8.65 7.09
C LEU A 64 5.20 -10.00 6.85
N GLY A 65 4.88 -10.61 5.72
CA GLY A 65 5.54 -11.84 5.26
C GLY A 65 6.91 -11.54 4.66
N MET A 66 7.85 -12.46 4.85
CA MET A 66 9.18 -12.43 4.25
C MET A 66 9.76 -13.84 4.15
N LYS A 67 10.62 -14.05 3.15
CA LYS A 67 11.30 -15.33 2.85
C LYS A 67 12.82 -15.21 2.82
N SER A 68 13.35 -13.99 2.93
CA SER A 68 14.80 -13.74 2.91
C SER A 68 15.18 -12.57 3.83
N PRO A 69 16.45 -12.50 4.29
CA PRO A 69 16.97 -11.35 5.03
C PRO A 69 16.86 -10.02 4.26
N GLN A 70 16.92 -10.06 2.94
CA GLN A 70 16.76 -8.90 2.06
C GLN A 70 15.34 -8.34 2.15
N GLU A 71 14.33 -9.21 2.14
CA GLU A 71 12.93 -8.82 2.31
C GLU A 71 12.68 -8.23 3.71
N VAL A 72 13.33 -8.74 4.76
CA VAL A 72 13.27 -8.12 6.10
C VAL A 72 13.76 -6.68 6.04
N LYS A 73 14.96 -6.46 5.48
CA LYS A 73 15.55 -5.11 5.35
C LYS A 73 14.65 -4.19 4.53
N GLN A 74 14.05 -4.72 3.46
CA GLN A 74 13.17 -3.95 2.58
C GLN A 74 11.84 -3.58 3.28
N ASN A 75 11.24 -4.51 4.01
CA ASN A 75 10.04 -4.27 4.81
C ASN A 75 10.28 -3.17 5.85
N VAL A 76 11.43 -3.19 6.54
CA VAL A 76 11.81 -2.13 7.50
C VAL A 76 11.93 -0.77 6.82
N LYS A 77 12.53 -0.70 5.62
CA LYS A 77 12.61 0.55 4.84
C LYS A 77 11.24 1.08 4.47
N TRP A 78 10.34 0.22 3.97
CA TRP A 78 8.98 0.63 3.62
C TRP A 78 8.18 1.07 4.85
N LEU A 79 8.34 0.39 5.98
CA LEU A 79 7.72 0.78 7.24
C LEU A 79 8.17 2.17 7.67
N ALA A 80 9.46 2.49 7.57
CA ALA A 80 9.99 3.81 7.90
C ALA A 80 9.43 4.93 7.00
N VAL A 81 9.12 4.63 5.74
CA VAL A 81 8.49 5.59 4.81
C VAL A 81 6.98 5.69 5.02
N SER A 82 6.32 4.63 5.48
CA SER A 82 4.86 4.59 5.63
C SER A 82 4.31 5.67 6.56
N SER A 83 5.06 6.06 7.60
CA SER A 83 4.68 7.14 8.51
C SER A 83 4.76 8.54 7.90
N ARG A 84 5.35 8.66 6.70
CA ARG A 84 5.56 9.93 5.97
C ARG A 84 4.68 10.05 4.73
N VAL A 85 3.75 9.12 4.50
CA VAL A 85 2.83 9.21 3.35
C VAL A 85 1.96 10.46 3.50
N PRO A 86 2.02 11.40 2.55
CA PRO A 86 1.37 12.70 2.70
C PRO A 86 -0.16 12.58 2.61
N PRO A 87 -0.93 13.33 3.41
CA PRO A 87 -2.40 13.35 3.34
C PRO A 87 -2.97 13.64 1.93
N ALA A 88 -2.26 14.47 1.16
CA ALA A 88 -2.62 14.83 -0.21
C ALA A 88 -2.69 13.62 -1.15
N LEU A 89 -1.85 12.60 -0.95
CA LEU A 89 -1.89 11.37 -1.74
C LEU A 89 -3.25 10.67 -1.61
N TRP A 90 -3.81 10.62 -0.40
CA TRP A 90 -5.10 9.97 -0.17
C TRP A 90 -6.26 10.74 -0.78
N THR A 91 -6.19 12.07 -0.71
CA THR A 91 -7.19 12.96 -1.31
C THR A 91 -7.20 12.79 -2.83
N GLU A 92 -6.03 12.76 -3.45
CA GLU A 92 -5.90 12.54 -4.89
C GLU A 92 -6.26 11.11 -5.29
N ALA A 93 -5.95 10.10 -4.47
CA ALA A 93 -6.40 8.74 -4.72
C ALA A 93 -7.93 8.62 -4.77
N LYS A 94 -8.65 9.40 -3.95
CA LYS A 94 -10.12 9.49 -4.00
C LYS A 94 -10.60 10.17 -5.28
N SER A 95 -10.04 11.33 -5.64
CA SER A 95 -10.45 12.02 -6.87
C SER A 95 -10.17 11.23 -8.15
N MET A 96 -9.15 10.36 -8.14
CA MET A 96 -8.84 9.43 -9.23
C MET A 96 -9.70 8.14 -9.22
N GLY A 97 -10.59 7.96 -8.24
CA GLY A 97 -11.38 6.74 -8.07
C GLY A 97 -10.56 5.51 -7.66
N LEU A 98 -9.30 5.69 -7.22
CA LEU A 98 -8.43 4.61 -6.75
C LEU A 98 -8.80 4.17 -5.33
N LEU A 99 -9.32 5.10 -4.54
CA LEU A 99 -9.86 4.91 -3.19
C LEU A 99 -11.32 5.39 -3.14
N ALA A 100 -12.20 4.69 -2.42
CA ALA A 100 -13.58 5.12 -2.29
C ALA A 100 -13.71 6.36 -1.40
N ASP A 101 -14.68 7.24 -1.70
CA ASP A 101 -14.85 8.54 -1.05
C ASP A 101 -15.09 8.45 0.45
N ASN A 102 -15.84 7.42 0.87
CA ASN A 102 -16.20 7.18 2.26
C ASN A 102 -15.06 6.57 3.10
N VAL A 103 -13.91 6.24 2.51
CA VAL A 103 -12.78 5.69 3.25
C VAL A 103 -12.18 6.80 4.14
N PRO A 104 -12.12 6.61 5.48
CA PRO A 104 -11.49 7.60 6.35
C PRO A 104 -9.99 7.71 6.03
N VAL A 105 -9.48 8.94 5.89
CA VAL A 105 -8.06 9.21 5.61
C VAL A 105 -7.60 10.42 6.44
N PRO A 106 -6.28 10.56 6.73
CA PRO A 106 -5.77 11.73 7.43
C PRO A 106 -6.17 13.02 6.71
N PRO A 107 -6.62 14.06 7.43
CA PRO A 107 -6.99 15.33 6.80
C PRO A 107 -5.76 16.00 6.18
N LEU A 108 -6.00 16.81 5.14
CA LEU A 108 -5.03 17.81 4.70
C LEU A 108 -4.77 18.73 5.90
N LYS A 109 -3.52 18.80 6.35
CA LYS A 109 -3.11 19.79 7.35
C LYS A 109 -2.94 21.15 6.71
#